data_AF-A0A420VDR2-F1
#
_entry.id   AF-A0A420VDR2-F1
#
_cell.length_a   1.000
_cell.length_b   1.000
_cell.length_c   1.000
_cell.angle_alpha   90.00
_cell.angle_beta   90.00
_cell.angle_gamma   90.00
#
_symmetry.space_group_name_H-M   'P 1'
#
loop_
_entity.id
_entity.type
_entity.pdbx_description
1 polymer ?
#
loop_
_entity_poly.entity_id
_entity_poly.type
_entity_poly.pdbx_seq_one_letter_code
_entity_poly.pdbx_strand_id
1 'polypeptide(L)'
;MEKLNGFGLELQSLKQELLKPDYPPVVKKSLVTLAHSMVEKKQIDVNLHLLLTDEKTSLEDFTALLHETPSCLKTKEEMFAEYEQIRERLQAALEKMEPGTPVKSKSLVETEQLVFTQTFRLDKQWVCDYFGQPPEEVGKLMVRNGFVEKFAVLRLAKILEDFLSSGDFAYREGVDVKATRVFYDVDHGYYGIHLMFYLEIEEAENFEAAQAHLEYIRDIAAKAREYMADRIRI
;
A
#
# COMPACT_ATOMS: atom_id res chain seq x y z
N MET A 1 -12.63 0.28 -2.02
CA MET A 1 -12.66 1.75 -1.81
C MET A 1 -13.41 2.49 -2.93
N GLU A 2 -14.14 3.54 -2.57
CA GLU A 2 -14.76 4.47 -3.52
C GLU A 2 -13.69 5.32 -4.23
N LYS A 3 -13.60 5.24 -5.56
CA LYS A 3 -12.61 6.00 -6.37
C LYS A 3 -13.18 7.32 -6.88
N LEU A 4 -14.49 7.51 -6.80
CA LEU A 4 -15.14 8.77 -7.14
C LEU A 4 -14.82 9.83 -6.09
N ASN A 5 -14.53 11.04 -6.56
CA ASN A 5 -14.43 12.20 -5.69
C ASN A 5 -15.84 12.67 -5.26
N GLY A 6 -15.91 13.71 -4.42
CA GLY A 6 -17.19 14.23 -3.94
C GLY A 6 -18.15 14.64 -5.07
N PHE A 7 -17.62 15.09 -6.20
CA PHE A 7 -18.41 15.45 -7.37
C PHE A 7 -18.94 14.23 -8.12
N GLY A 8 -18.12 13.20 -8.34
CA GLY A 8 -18.56 11.94 -8.93
C GLY A 8 -19.67 11.28 -8.10
N LEU A 9 -19.53 11.30 -6.76
CA LEU A 9 -20.55 10.82 -5.83
C LEU A 9 -21.85 11.65 -5.88
N GLU A 10 -21.74 12.97 -6.00
CA GLU A 10 -22.90 13.85 -6.17
C GLU A 10 -23.68 13.51 -7.45
N LEU A 11 -22.97 13.27 -8.57
CA LEU A 11 -23.59 12.88 -9.83
C LEU A 11 -24.23 11.49 -9.77
N GLN A 12 -23.57 10.54 -9.12
CA GLN A 12 -24.11 9.20 -8.91
C GLN A 12 -25.39 9.23 -8.06
N SER A 13 -25.38 10.02 -6.97
CA SER A 13 -26.56 10.24 -6.13
C SER A 13 -27.69 10.90 -6.93
N LEU A 14 -27.38 11.93 -7.72
CA LEU A 14 -28.36 12.60 -8.58
C LEU A 14 -28.99 11.63 -9.59
N LYS A 15 -28.20 10.72 -10.19
CA LYS A 15 -28.72 9.66 -11.07
C LYS A 15 -29.66 8.73 -10.32
N GLN A 16 -29.26 8.27 -9.14
CA GLN A 16 -30.07 7.39 -8.31
C GLN A 16 -31.42 8.04 -7.95
N GLU A 17 -31.42 9.33 -7.61
CA GLU A 17 -32.62 10.11 -7.33
C GLU A 17 -33.52 10.28 -8.57
N LEU A 18 -32.94 10.49 -9.75
CA LEU A 18 -33.68 10.59 -11.01
C LEU A 18 -34.37 9.28 -11.42
N LEU A 19 -33.75 8.14 -11.13
CA LEU A 19 -34.27 6.81 -11.45
C LEU A 19 -35.40 6.36 -10.51
N LYS A 20 -35.68 7.07 -9.41
CA LYS A 20 -36.77 6.72 -8.50
C LYS A 20 -38.14 6.86 -9.19
N PRO A 21 -38.93 5.77 -9.29
CA PRO A 21 -40.22 5.80 -9.98
C PRO A 21 -41.28 6.63 -9.23
N ASP A 22 -41.15 6.73 -7.90
CA ASP A 22 -42.18 7.26 -7.01
C ASP A 22 -42.16 8.79 -6.90
N TYR A 23 -41.21 9.44 -7.57
CA TYR A 23 -41.01 10.88 -7.43
C TYR A 23 -42.05 11.70 -8.18
N PRO A 24 -42.65 12.72 -7.53
CA PRO A 24 -43.57 13.62 -8.19
C PRO A 24 -42.91 14.27 -9.42
N PRO A 25 -43.67 14.55 -10.50
CA PRO A 25 -43.13 15.18 -11.71
C PRO A 25 -42.38 16.49 -11.44
N VAL A 26 -42.83 17.25 -10.44
CA VAL A 26 -42.19 18.50 -10.01
C VAL A 26 -40.79 18.24 -9.46
N VAL A 27 -40.60 17.20 -8.65
CA VAL A 27 -39.30 16.82 -8.08
C VAL A 27 -38.35 16.36 -9.19
N LYS A 28 -38.82 15.49 -10.10
CA LYS A 28 -38.02 15.07 -11.26
C LYS A 28 -37.60 16.25 -12.13
N LYS A 29 -38.51 17.19 -12.39
CA LYS A 29 -38.20 18.40 -13.15
C LYS A 29 -37.16 19.29 -12.47
N SER A 30 -37.21 19.41 -11.14
CA SER A 30 -36.19 20.13 -10.37
C SER A 30 -34.82 19.46 -10.46
N LEU A 31 -34.74 18.14 -10.37
CA LEU A 31 -33.48 17.38 -10.51
C LEU A 31 -32.87 17.52 -11.91
N VAL A 32 -33.70 17.46 -12.97
CA VAL A 32 -33.25 17.73 -14.35
C VAL A 32 -32.79 19.18 -14.52
N THR A 33 -33.47 20.13 -13.88
CA THR A 33 -33.06 21.55 -13.90
C THR A 33 -31.71 21.75 -13.22
N LEU A 34 -31.46 21.05 -12.11
CA LEU A 34 -30.17 21.05 -11.44
C LEU A 34 -29.07 20.53 -12.38
N ALA A 35 -29.29 19.39 -13.03
CA ALA A 35 -28.37 18.84 -14.02
C ALA A 35 -28.08 19.83 -15.17
N HIS A 36 -29.11 20.50 -15.71
CA HIS A 36 -28.93 21.55 -16.71
C HIS A 36 -28.05 22.71 -16.21
N SER A 37 -28.27 23.16 -14.97
CA SER A 37 -27.46 24.23 -14.38
C SER A 37 -25.98 23.86 -14.22
N MET A 38 -25.67 22.58 -14.02
CA MET A 38 -24.29 22.07 -13.95
C MET A 38 -23.61 22.13 -15.32
N VAL A 39 -24.35 21.92 -16.42
CA VAL A 39 -23.85 22.13 -17.80
C VAL A 39 -23.57 23.61 -18.05
N GLU A 40 -24.50 24.50 -17.68
CA GLU A 40 -24.35 25.96 -17.86
C GLU A 40 -23.12 26.50 -17.13
N LYS A 41 -22.86 25.97 -15.92
CA LYS A 41 -21.67 26.28 -15.12
C LYS A 41 -20.40 25.56 -15.59
N LYS A 42 -20.48 24.76 -16.66
CA LYS A 42 -19.38 23.94 -17.21
C LYS A 42 -18.77 22.97 -16.19
N GLN A 43 -19.58 22.48 -15.25
CA GLN A 43 -19.16 21.47 -14.28
C GLN A 43 -19.24 20.06 -14.88
N ILE A 44 -20.24 19.82 -15.73
CA ILE A 44 -20.37 18.60 -16.53
C ILE A 44 -20.44 18.97 -18.02
N ASP A 45 -19.99 18.07 -18.89
CA ASP A 45 -20.17 18.23 -20.33
C ASP A 45 -21.57 17.79 -20.78
N VAL A 46 -21.88 18.06 -22.05
CA VAL A 46 -23.20 17.76 -22.64
C VAL A 46 -23.44 16.25 -22.70
N ASN A 47 -22.41 15.43 -22.90
CA ASN A 47 -22.55 13.98 -23.01
C ASN A 47 -22.89 13.37 -21.65
N LEU A 48 -22.18 13.79 -20.59
CA LEU A 48 -22.40 13.37 -19.22
C LEU A 48 -23.80 13.78 -18.75
N HIS A 49 -24.27 14.97 -19.13
CA HIS A 49 -25.64 15.41 -18.89
C HIS A 49 -26.70 14.54 -19.57
N LEU A 50 -26.51 14.20 -20.85
CA LEU A 50 -27.45 13.36 -21.60
C LEU A 50 -27.60 11.98 -20.93
N LEU A 51 -26.48 11.39 -20.50
CA LEU A 51 -26.48 10.09 -19.83
C LEU A 51 -27.05 10.15 -18.40
N LEU A 52 -26.78 11.24 -17.67
CA LEU A 52 -27.35 11.48 -16.35
C LEU A 52 -28.89 11.54 -16.41
N THR A 53 -29.43 12.23 -17.41
CA THR A 53 -30.87 12.46 -17.56
C THR A 53 -31.62 11.35 -18.32
N ASP A 54 -30.92 10.43 -18.98
CA ASP A 54 -31.54 9.31 -19.70
C ASP A 54 -32.07 8.22 -18.75
N GLU A 55 -33.39 8.05 -18.71
CA GLU A 55 -34.07 7.03 -17.89
C GLU A 55 -33.73 5.59 -18.31
N LYS A 56 -33.19 5.38 -19.51
CA LYS A 56 -32.80 4.05 -20.00
C LYS A 56 -31.41 3.62 -19.54
N THR A 57 -30.56 4.56 -19.12
CA THR A 57 -29.23 4.25 -18.61
C THR A 57 -29.33 3.76 -17.17
N SER A 58 -28.82 2.56 -16.90
CA SER A 58 -28.80 2.01 -15.54
C SER A 58 -27.84 2.79 -14.64
N LEU A 59 -28.00 2.67 -13.32
CA LEU A 59 -27.06 3.26 -12.37
C LEU A 59 -25.64 2.66 -12.51
N GLU A 60 -25.56 1.39 -12.84
CA GLU A 60 -24.30 0.66 -13.05
C GLU A 60 -23.55 1.19 -14.27
N ASP A 61 -24.23 1.33 -15.41
CA ASP A 61 -23.65 1.87 -16.64
C ASP A 61 -23.18 3.32 -16.43
N PHE A 62 -23.97 4.12 -15.71
CA PHE A 62 -23.60 5.50 -15.38
C PHE A 62 -22.39 5.55 -14.46
N THR A 63 -22.32 4.67 -13.45
CA THR A 63 -21.17 4.59 -12.53
C THR A 63 -19.90 4.19 -13.27
N ALA A 64 -19.98 3.21 -14.18
CA ALA A 64 -18.85 2.81 -15.02
C ALA A 64 -18.30 4.02 -15.81
N LEU A 65 -19.18 4.85 -16.36
CA LEU A 65 -18.78 6.05 -17.09
C LEU A 65 -18.17 7.14 -16.20
N LEU A 66 -18.64 7.29 -14.95
CA LEU A 66 -18.01 8.19 -13.99
C LEU A 66 -16.56 7.77 -13.71
N HIS A 67 -16.27 6.47 -13.70
CA HIS A 67 -14.90 5.96 -13.55
C HIS A 67 -14.00 6.21 -14.78
N GLU A 68 -14.59 6.46 -15.94
CA GLU A 68 -13.85 6.86 -17.16
C GLU A 68 -13.66 8.38 -17.26
N THR A 69 -14.32 9.16 -16.38
CA THR A 69 -14.34 10.62 -16.44
C THR A 69 -13.36 11.22 -15.42
N PRO A 70 -12.20 11.79 -15.86
CA PRO A 70 -11.15 12.22 -14.93
C PRO A 70 -11.58 13.26 -13.88
N SER A 71 -12.55 14.13 -14.22
CA SER A 71 -13.07 15.13 -13.28
C SER A 71 -13.92 14.54 -12.15
N CYS A 72 -14.37 13.29 -12.28
CA CYS A 72 -15.17 12.59 -11.28
C CYS A 72 -14.31 11.66 -10.40
N LEU A 73 -13.03 11.49 -10.73
CA LEU A 73 -12.10 10.66 -9.97
C LEU A 73 -11.38 11.44 -8.89
N LYS A 74 -11.03 10.75 -7.80
CA LYS A 74 -10.12 11.28 -6.79
C LYS A 74 -8.75 11.57 -7.39
N THR A 75 -8.16 12.67 -6.93
CA THR A 75 -6.75 12.99 -7.19
C THR A 75 -5.83 12.04 -6.44
N LYS A 76 -4.56 11.98 -6.84
CA LYS A 76 -3.55 11.16 -6.15
C LYS A 76 -3.36 11.62 -4.70
N GLU A 77 -3.47 12.92 -4.46
CA GLU A 77 -3.36 13.54 -3.14
C GLU A 77 -4.53 13.14 -2.22
N GLU A 78 -5.75 13.11 -2.74
CA GLU A 78 -6.94 12.64 -2.00
C GLU A 78 -6.81 11.16 -1.65
N MET A 79 -6.45 10.31 -2.62
CA MET A 79 -6.22 8.89 -2.38
C MET A 79 -5.09 8.67 -1.36
N PHE A 80 -3.98 9.41 -1.48
CA PHE A 80 -2.87 9.34 -0.54
C PHE A 80 -3.32 9.65 0.89
N ALA A 81 -4.10 10.70 1.09
CA ALA A 81 -4.59 11.08 2.42
C ALA A 81 -5.47 9.99 3.05
N GLU A 82 -6.32 9.34 2.26
CA GLU A 82 -7.15 8.22 2.72
C GLU A 82 -6.28 6.99 3.05
N TYR A 83 -5.33 6.66 2.19
CA TYR A 83 -4.46 5.50 2.38
C TYR A 83 -3.57 5.69 3.62
N GLU A 84 -3.08 6.90 3.85
CA GLU A 84 -2.29 7.22 5.04
C GLU A 84 -3.09 7.06 6.34
N GLN A 85 -4.38 7.41 6.37
CA GLN A 85 -5.22 7.17 7.54
C GLN A 85 -5.35 5.67 7.85
N ILE A 86 -5.55 4.85 6.81
CA ILE A 86 -5.60 3.39 6.95
C ILE A 86 -4.24 2.87 7.42
N ARG A 87 -3.15 3.31 6.78
CA ARG A 87 -1.78 2.93 7.12
C ARG A 87 -1.45 3.25 8.57
N GLU A 88 -1.72 4.47 9.04
CA GLU A 88 -1.44 4.89 10.41
C GLU A 88 -2.21 4.04 11.43
N ARG A 89 -3.49 3.77 11.15
CA ARG A 89 -4.31 2.89 11.97
C ARG A 89 -3.70 1.49 12.07
N LEU A 90 -3.29 0.91 10.95
CA LEU A 90 -2.70 -0.43 10.91
C LEU A 90 -1.30 -0.48 11.53
N GLN A 91 -0.46 0.54 11.32
CA GLN A 91 0.84 0.67 11.99
C GLN A 91 0.68 0.74 13.50
N ALA A 92 -0.26 1.56 13.99
CA ALA A 92 -0.55 1.67 15.41
C ALA A 92 -1.09 0.35 15.99
N ALA A 93 -1.89 -0.40 15.23
CA ALA A 93 -2.36 -1.73 15.63
C ALA A 93 -1.19 -2.72 15.73
N LEU A 94 -0.29 -2.73 14.75
CA LEU A 94 0.90 -3.58 14.75
C LEU A 94 1.82 -3.26 15.94
N GLU A 95 2.03 -1.97 16.24
CA GLU A 95 2.82 -1.51 17.39
C GLU A 95 2.18 -1.86 18.75
N LYS A 96 0.85 -1.95 18.82
CA LYS A 96 0.15 -2.45 20.01
C LYS A 96 0.34 -3.96 20.19
N MET A 97 0.37 -4.72 19.10
CA MET A 97 0.60 -6.17 19.14
C MET A 97 2.04 -6.52 19.49
N GLU A 98 3.02 -5.78 18.97
CA GLU A 98 4.44 -5.93 19.24
C GLU A 98 5.08 -4.55 19.50
N PRO A 99 5.12 -4.09 20.76
CA PRO A 99 5.74 -2.82 21.11
C PRO A 99 7.21 -2.76 20.67
N GLY A 100 7.55 -1.72 19.91
CA GLY A 100 8.91 -1.56 19.36
C GLY A 100 9.20 -2.41 18.12
N THR A 101 8.16 -2.90 17.43
CA THR A 101 8.33 -3.67 16.19
C THR A 101 9.26 -2.95 15.18
N PRO A 102 10.20 -3.68 14.55
CA PRO A 102 11.06 -3.13 13.50
C PRO A 102 10.35 -2.98 12.16
N VAL A 103 9.10 -3.45 12.04
CA VAL A 103 8.31 -3.37 10.82
C VAL A 103 7.75 -1.96 10.64
N LYS A 104 8.02 -1.34 9.48
CA LYS A 104 7.54 0.00 9.12
C LYS A 104 6.66 -0.05 7.88
N SER A 105 5.59 0.75 7.86
CA SER A 105 4.62 0.81 6.77
C SER A 105 4.77 2.06 5.89
N LYS A 106 4.39 1.94 4.61
CA LYS A 106 4.23 3.05 3.66
C LYS A 106 3.04 2.79 2.73
N SER A 107 2.41 3.85 2.24
CA SER A 107 1.34 3.76 1.24
C SER A 107 1.90 3.90 -0.17
N LEU A 108 1.43 3.08 -1.11
CA LEU A 108 1.74 3.14 -2.53
C LEU A 108 0.45 3.39 -3.33
N VAL A 109 0.23 4.64 -3.71
CA VAL A 109 -1.01 5.04 -4.42
C VAL A 109 -1.07 4.44 -5.84
N GLU A 110 0.07 4.39 -6.54
CA GLU A 110 0.11 3.89 -7.92
C GLU A 110 -0.28 2.41 -8.06
N THR A 111 -0.06 1.63 -7.00
CA THR A 111 -0.37 0.20 -6.98
C THR A 111 -1.48 -0.15 -5.99
N GLU A 112 -2.13 0.85 -5.38
CA GLU A 112 -3.23 0.67 -4.42
C GLU A 112 -2.89 -0.27 -3.26
N GLN A 113 -1.65 -0.20 -2.76
CA GLN A 113 -1.13 -1.12 -1.75
C GLN A 113 -0.54 -0.39 -0.53
N LEU A 114 -0.65 -1.03 0.62
CA LEU A 114 0.16 -0.76 1.79
C LEU A 114 1.34 -1.72 1.83
N VAL A 115 2.52 -1.19 2.13
CA VAL A 115 3.74 -1.97 2.18
C VAL A 115 4.33 -1.91 3.57
N PHE A 116 4.43 -3.08 4.21
CA PHE A 116 5.14 -3.26 5.48
C PHE A 116 6.54 -3.79 5.19
N THR A 117 7.54 -3.21 5.85
CA THR A 117 8.95 -3.46 5.56
C THR A 117 9.69 -3.79 6.84
N GLN A 118 10.36 -4.94 6.86
CA GLN A 118 11.37 -5.26 7.86
C GLN A 118 12.75 -5.20 7.23
N THR A 119 13.63 -4.41 7.81
CA THR A 119 15.01 -4.25 7.33
C THR A 119 15.95 -5.11 8.16
N PHE A 120 16.72 -5.96 7.48
CA PHE A 120 17.87 -6.65 8.06
C PHE A 120 19.13 -5.95 7.61
N ARG A 121 20.04 -5.66 8.54
CA ARG A 121 21.22 -4.85 8.28
C ARG A 121 22.51 -5.48 8.78
N LEU A 122 23.58 -5.25 8.04
CA LEU A 122 24.97 -5.51 8.40
C LEU A 122 25.67 -4.15 8.50
N ASP A 123 25.77 -3.64 9.71
CA ASP A 123 26.45 -2.37 10.00
C ASP A 123 27.94 -2.57 10.27
N LYS A 124 28.66 -1.48 10.48
CA LYS A 124 30.11 -1.51 10.77
C LYS A 124 30.44 -2.37 11.98
N GLN A 125 29.62 -2.32 13.03
CA GLN A 125 29.87 -3.07 14.25
C GLN A 125 29.77 -4.58 13.97
N TRP A 126 28.72 -4.99 13.24
CA TRP A 126 28.58 -6.36 12.81
C TRP A 126 29.79 -6.84 11.99
N VAL A 127 30.32 -6.02 11.08
CA VAL A 127 31.50 -6.35 10.27
C VAL A 127 32.76 -6.51 11.15
N CYS A 128 32.95 -5.64 12.14
CA CYS A 128 34.03 -5.79 13.13
C CYS A 128 33.95 -7.15 13.81
N ASP A 129 32.77 -7.48 14.34
CA ASP A 129 32.55 -8.66 15.18
C ASP A 129 32.68 -9.95 14.36
N TYR A 130 32.11 -9.98 13.14
CA TYR A 130 32.08 -11.16 12.29
C TYR A 130 33.44 -11.47 11.65
N PHE A 131 34.15 -10.45 11.15
CA PHE A 131 35.43 -10.62 10.46
C PHE A 131 36.66 -10.43 11.37
N GLY A 132 36.44 -10.10 12.65
CA GLY A 132 37.52 -9.83 13.61
C GLY A 132 38.40 -8.65 13.22
N GLN A 133 37.81 -7.63 12.57
CA GLN A 133 38.56 -6.49 12.03
C GLN A 133 38.52 -5.29 12.99
N PRO A 134 39.60 -4.51 13.10
CA PRO A 134 39.59 -3.28 13.87
C PRO A 134 38.59 -2.26 13.26
N PRO A 135 37.88 -1.47 14.09
CA PRO A 135 36.91 -0.48 13.61
C PRO A 135 37.47 0.50 12.56
N GLU A 136 38.74 0.88 12.71
CA GLU A 136 39.47 1.76 11.80
C GLU A 136 39.70 1.18 10.40
N GLU A 137 39.66 -0.16 10.25
CA GLU A 137 39.86 -0.84 8.96
C GLU A 137 38.54 -1.18 8.26
N VAL A 138 37.44 -1.31 9.00
CA VAL A 138 36.12 -1.68 8.46
C VAL A 138 35.62 -0.70 7.40
N GLY A 139 35.91 0.59 7.54
CA GLY A 139 35.55 1.59 6.53
C GLY A 139 36.13 1.29 5.14
N LYS A 140 37.32 0.67 5.06
CA LYS A 140 37.95 0.25 3.79
C LYS A 140 37.31 -1.01 3.20
N LEU A 141 36.67 -1.83 4.04
CA LEU A 141 36.04 -3.09 3.65
C LEU A 141 34.60 -2.88 3.16
N MET A 142 33.90 -1.88 3.71
CA MET A 142 32.53 -1.50 3.36
C MET A 142 32.43 -0.49 2.19
N VAL A 143 33.45 -0.44 1.34
CA VAL A 143 33.41 0.36 0.10
C VAL A 143 32.51 -0.28 -0.94
N ARG A 144 31.98 0.54 -1.85
CA ARG A 144 31.19 0.06 -2.99
C ARG A 144 32.02 -0.89 -3.87
N ASN A 145 31.41 -1.98 -4.31
CA ASN A 145 32.02 -3.15 -4.96
C ASN A 145 33.09 -3.87 -4.11
N GLY A 146 33.17 -3.57 -2.81
CA GLY A 146 34.09 -4.19 -1.87
C GLY A 146 33.72 -5.62 -1.50
N PHE A 147 34.57 -6.25 -0.70
CA PHE A 147 34.35 -7.62 -0.21
C PHE A 147 33.08 -7.74 0.63
N VAL A 148 32.81 -6.78 1.52
CA VAL A 148 31.64 -6.82 2.40
C VAL A 148 30.34 -6.68 1.60
N GLU A 149 30.31 -5.88 0.53
CA GLU A 149 29.15 -5.82 -0.36
C GLU A 149 28.86 -7.18 -1.00
N LYS A 150 29.88 -7.82 -1.57
CA LYS A 150 29.72 -9.15 -2.20
C LYS A 150 29.26 -10.19 -1.17
N PHE A 151 29.83 -10.14 0.02
CA PHE A 151 29.40 -10.99 1.13
C PHE A 151 27.94 -10.74 1.50
N ALA A 152 27.54 -9.48 1.69
CA ALA A 152 26.18 -9.10 2.04
C ALA A 152 25.18 -9.54 0.96
N VAL A 153 25.47 -9.26 -0.32
CA VAL A 153 24.66 -9.67 -1.47
C VAL A 153 24.43 -11.17 -1.48
N LEU A 154 25.48 -11.98 -1.31
CA LEU A 154 25.35 -13.43 -1.32
C LEU A 154 24.67 -13.96 -0.06
N ARG A 155 25.09 -13.49 1.12
CA ARG A 155 24.67 -14.04 2.40
C ARG A 155 23.24 -13.64 2.76
N LEU A 156 22.92 -12.35 2.70
CA LEU A 156 21.58 -11.86 3.07
C LEU A 156 20.51 -12.36 2.11
N ALA A 157 20.79 -12.32 0.79
CA ALA A 157 19.85 -12.84 -0.19
C ALA A 157 19.62 -14.33 0.02
N LYS A 158 20.69 -15.13 0.18
CA LYS A 158 20.57 -16.56 0.39
C LYS A 158 19.76 -16.92 1.63
N ILE A 159 20.05 -16.28 2.78
CA ILE A 159 19.32 -16.58 4.02
C ILE A 159 17.83 -16.23 3.87
N LEU A 160 17.50 -15.09 3.26
CA LEU A 160 16.12 -14.66 3.14
C LEU A 160 15.35 -15.48 2.10
N GLU A 161 15.99 -15.86 0.99
CA GLU A 161 15.43 -16.80 0.00
C GLU A 161 15.18 -18.19 0.62
N ASP A 162 16.13 -18.68 1.43
CA ASP A 162 15.98 -19.95 2.15
C ASP A 162 14.84 -19.89 3.18
N PHE A 163 14.67 -18.75 3.86
CA PHE A 163 13.52 -18.53 4.75
C PHE A 163 12.20 -18.56 3.99
N LEU A 164 12.08 -17.84 2.88
CA LEU A 164 10.87 -17.81 2.05
C LEU A 164 10.55 -19.19 1.42
N SER A 165 11.55 -20.06 1.31
CA SER A 165 11.42 -21.42 0.80
C SER A 165 11.32 -22.48 1.91
N SER A 166 11.42 -22.10 3.18
CA SER A 166 11.37 -23.04 4.31
C SER A 166 9.94 -23.32 4.75
N GLY A 167 9.78 -24.37 5.58
CA GLY A 167 8.49 -24.64 6.25
C GLY A 167 8.11 -23.60 7.32
N ASP A 168 8.99 -22.67 7.67
CA ASP A 168 8.72 -21.60 8.63
C ASP A 168 7.88 -20.49 8.00
N PHE A 169 8.01 -20.31 6.67
CA PHE A 169 7.22 -19.41 5.88
C PHE A 169 5.89 -20.07 5.46
N ALA A 170 4.79 -19.46 5.86
CA ALA A 170 3.45 -19.84 5.41
C ALA A 170 2.95 -18.79 4.43
N TYR A 171 2.50 -19.19 3.25
CA TYR A 171 1.81 -18.28 2.34
C TYR A 171 0.43 -17.91 2.91
N ARG A 172 0.01 -16.67 2.69
CA ARG A 172 -1.33 -16.20 3.02
C ARG A 172 -1.91 -15.43 1.84
N GLU A 173 -3.11 -15.81 1.43
CA GLU A 173 -3.86 -15.05 0.42
C GLU A 173 -4.14 -13.62 0.91
N GLY A 174 -4.06 -12.64 0.00
CA GLY A 174 -4.19 -11.22 0.32
C GLY A 174 -2.91 -10.53 0.83
N VAL A 175 -1.81 -11.26 1.05
CA VAL A 175 -0.50 -10.66 1.39
C VAL A 175 0.61 -11.26 0.54
N ASP A 176 1.15 -10.46 -0.37
CA ASP A 176 2.33 -10.85 -1.15
C ASP A 176 3.61 -10.52 -0.36
N VAL A 177 4.57 -11.44 -0.33
CA VAL A 177 5.78 -11.33 0.47
C VAL A 177 7.01 -11.49 -0.40
N LYS A 178 7.89 -10.49 -0.41
CA LYS A 178 9.07 -10.46 -1.27
C LYS A 178 10.30 -9.95 -0.55
N ALA A 179 11.44 -10.53 -0.90
CA ALA A 179 12.75 -9.99 -0.57
C ALA A 179 13.18 -8.94 -1.61
N THR A 180 13.79 -7.83 -1.18
CA THR A 180 14.47 -6.92 -2.09
C THR A 180 15.87 -7.44 -2.44
N ARG A 181 16.50 -6.78 -3.41
CA ARG A 181 17.96 -6.87 -3.55
C ARG A 181 18.64 -6.23 -2.34
N VAL A 182 19.85 -6.69 -2.06
CA VAL A 182 20.72 -6.05 -1.07
C VAL A 182 21.11 -4.66 -1.57
N PHE A 183 21.06 -3.69 -0.67
CA PHE A 183 21.40 -2.29 -0.93
C PHE A 183 22.42 -1.80 0.09
N TYR A 184 23.06 -0.67 -0.21
CA TYR A 184 23.91 0.05 0.73
C TYR A 184 23.23 1.37 1.11
N ASP A 185 22.97 1.56 2.39
CA ASP A 185 22.46 2.81 2.94
C ASP A 185 23.65 3.73 3.22
N VAL A 186 23.81 4.76 2.40
CA VAL A 186 24.95 5.70 2.48
C VAL A 186 24.88 6.55 3.74
N ASP A 187 23.68 6.97 4.12
CA ASP A 187 23.47 7.90 5.23
C ASP A 187 23.78 7.24 6.58
N HIS A 188 23.43 5.96 6.70
CA HIS A 188 23.63 5.19 7.93
C HIS A 188 24.82 4.23 7.87
N GLY A 189 25.40 4.00 6.69
CA GLY A 189 26.62 3.21 6.50
C GLY A 189 26.46 1.71 6.76
N TYR A 190 25.38 1.08 6.28
CA TYR A 190 25.13 -0.36 6.41
C TYR A 190 24.70 -1.00 5.09
N TYR A 191 24.93 -2.31 4.94
CA TYR A 191 24.30 -3.10 3.89
C TYR A 191 22.98 -3.67 4.40
N GLY A 192 21.90 -3.54 3.63
CA GLY A 192 20.57 -3.92 4.03
C GLY A 192 19.88 -4.81 3.02
N ILE A 193 18.93 -5.63 3.50
CA ILE A 193 17.92 -6.29 2.69
C ILE A 193 16.55 -6.07 3.35
N HIS A 194 15.52 -5.89 2.54
CA HIS A 194 14.16 -5.77 3.03
C HIS A 194 13.38 -7.05 2.80
N LEU A 195 12.61 -7.45 3.82
CA LEU A 195 11.45 -8.30 3.66
C LEU A 195 10.22 -7.39 3.60
N MET A 196 9.52 -7.43 2.47
CA MET A 196 8.39 -6.56 2.17
C MET A 196 7.10 -7.39 2.12
N PHE A 197 6.06 -6.89 2.77
CA PHE A 197 4.71 -7.42 2.74
C PHE A 197 3.82 -6.40 2.04
N TYR A 198 3.19 -6.80 0.94
CA TYR A 198 2.28 -5.99 0.16
C TYR A 198 0.85 -6.42 0.50
N LEU A 199 0.07 -5.49 1.03
CA LEU A 199 -1.33 -5.66 1.39
C LEU A 199 -2.16 -4.73 0.50
N GLU A 200 -3.11 -5.28 -0.24
CA GLU A 200 -4.05 -4.48 -1.03
C GLU A 200 -4.88 -3.57 -0.13
N ILE A 201 -5.15 -2.35 -0.60
CA ILE A 201 -5.95 -1.38 0.17
C ILE A 201 -7.35 -1.93 0.48
N GLU A 202 -7.95 -2.67 -0.45
CA GLU A 202 -9.27 -3.29 -0.25
C GLU A 202 -9.29 -4.24 0.97
N GLU A 203 -8.24 -5.03 1.16
CA GLU A 203 -8.09 -5.90 2.33
C GLU A 203 -7.79 -5.11 3.61
N ALA A 204 -7.09 -3.99 3.49
CA ALA A 204 -6.73 -3.10 4.60
C ALA A 204 -7.93 -2.28 5.15
N GLU A 205 -8.94 -2.04 4.31
CA GLU A 205 -10.17 -1.33 4.70
C GLU A 205 -11.02 -2.17 5.65
N ASN A 206 -11.15 -3.47 5.36
CA ASN A 206 -11.93 -4.41 6.16
C ASN A 206 -11.20 -4.71 7.48
N PHE A 207 -11.78 -4.26 8.60
CA PHE A 207 -11.14 -4.37 9.91
C PHE A 207 -10.79 -5.80 10.32
N GLU A 208 -11.67 -6.77 10.08
CA GLU A 208 -11.44 -8.16 10.46
C GLU A 208 -10.36 -8.81 9.60
N ALA A 209 -10.41 -8.61 8.28
CA ALA A 209 -9.39 -9.09 7.36
C ALA A 209 -8.03 -8.45 7.69
N ALA A 210 -7.98 -7.12 7.80
CA ALA A 210 -6.78 -6.37 8.11
C ALA A 210 -6.13 -6.81 9.43
N GLN A 211 -6.91 -7.08 10.48
CA GLN A 211 -6.36 -7.58 11.74
C GLN A 211 -5.67 -8.93 11.55
N ALA A 212 -6.31 -9.87 10.84
CA ALA A 212 -5.73 -11.18 10.61
C ALA A 212 -4.48 -11.12 9.71
N HIS A 213 -4.43 -10.18 8.74
CA HIS A 213 -3.22 -9.91 7.97
C HIS A 213 -2.10 -9.31 8.81
N LEU A 214 -2.40 -8.42 9.76
CA LEU A 214 -1.40 -7.87 10.68
C LEU A 214 -0.79 -8.93 11.60
N GLU A 215 -1.61 -9.83 12.14
CA GLU A 215 -1.12 -10.96 12.95
C GLU A 215 -0.19 -11.84 12.12
N TYR A 216 -0.56 -12.12 10.87
CA TYR A 216 0.30 -12.84 9.94
C TYR A 216 1.62 -12.12 9.67
N ILE A 217 1.58 -10.83 9.34
CA ILE A 217 2.78 -10.02 9.09
C ILE A 217 3.71 -10.04 10.31
N ARG A 218 3.16 -9.83 11.52
CA ARG A 218 3.91 -9.90 12.78
C ARG A 218 4.60 -11.25 12.93
N ASP A 219 3.87 -12.34 12.75
CA ASP A 219 4.40 -13.69 12.99
C ASP A 219 5.50 -14.05 12.00
N ILE A 220 5.31 -13.75 10.71
CA ILE A 220 6.34 -13.99 9.69
C ILE A 220 7.55 -13.08 9.91
N ALA A 221 7.33 -11.82 10.28
CA ALA A 221 8.40 -10.87 10.62
C ALA A 221 9.25 -11.36 11.81
N ALA A 222 8.61 -11.88 12.86
CA ALA A 222 9.27 -12.45 14.02
C ALA A 222 10.08 -13.70 13.64
N LYS A 223 9.48 -14.65 12.92
CA LYS A 223 10.18 -15.85 12.44
C LYS A 223 11.37 -15.52 11.54
N ALA A 224 11.20 -14.57 10.61
CA ALA A 224 12.29 -14.11 9.75
C ALA A 224 13.44 -13.52 10.57
N ARG A 225 13.11 -12.78 11.65
CA ARG A 225 14.11 -12.20 12.57
C ARG A 225 14.93 -13.27 13.28
N GLU A 226 14.27 -14.27 13.84
CA GLU A 226 14.93 -15.41 14.49
C GLU A 226 15.78 -16.18 13.48
N TYR A 227 15.20 -16.51 12.32
CA TYR A 227 15.88 -17.26 11.25
C TYR A 227 17.13 -16.54 10.73
N MET A 228 17.06 -15.22 10.56
CA MET A 228 18.18 -14.37 10.14
C MET A 228 19.23 -14.26 11.24
N ALA A 229 18.83 -14.02 12.50
CA ALA A 229 19.74 -13.88 13.62
C ALA A 229 20.61 -15.13 13.84
N ASP A 230 20.00 -16.31 13.71
CA ASP A 230 20.70 -17.59 13.87
C ASP A 230 21.74 -17.84 12.76
N ARG A 231 21.46 -17.40 11.53
CA ARG A 231 22.31 -17.69 10.36
C ARG A 231 23.32 -16.60 10.05
N ILE A 232 23.10 -15.37 10.51
CA ILE A 232 24.03 -14.26 10.34
C ILE A 232 25.18 -14.33 11.35
N ARG A 233 25.01 -15.03 12.50
CA ARG A 233 26.04 -15.15 13.55
C ARG A 233 27.12 -16.22 13.30
N ILE A 234 26.91 -17.13 12.36
CA ILE A 234 27.78 -18.29 12.07
C ILE A 234 28.79 -17.97 10.98
#